data_AF-A0A536D8T7-F1
#
_entry.id   AF-A0A536D8T7-F1
#
_cell.length_a   1.000
_cell.length_b   1.000
_cell.length_c   1.000
_cell.angle_alpha   90.00
_cell.angle_beta   90.00
_cell.angle_gamma   90.00
#
_symmetry.space_group_name_H-M   'P 1'
#
loop_
_entity.id
_entity.type
_entity.pdbx_description
1 polymer ?
#
loop_
_entity_poly.entity_id
_entity_poly.type
_entity_poly.pdbx_seq_one_letter_code
_entity_poly.pdbx_strand_id
1 'polypeptide(L)'
;MRGPIAVLAGRVGGFKKVEIARRTVPCYKKVIEKEGEQLALCMLVDSGKLYRFPYESSKGIKSLELKARFLRGEMEHLRLREFQPGLCRYVEKAG
;
A
#
# COMPACT_ATOMS: atom_id res chain seq x y z
N MET A 1 23.50 19.47 12.46
CA MET A 1 22.38 18.55 12.78
C MET A 1 21.29 18.75 11.72
N ARG A 2 20.88 17.74 10.94
CA ARG A 2 19.87 17.91 9.88
C ARG A 2 18.49 18.05 10.53
N GLY A 3 17.77 19.15 10.26
CA GLY A 3 16.45 19.40 10.83
C GLY A 3 15.40 18.36 10.41
N PRO A 4 14.28 18.23 11.15
CA PRO A 4 13.22 17.25 10.87
C PRO A 4 12.68 17.32 9.43
N ILE A 5 12.63 18.53 8.86
CA ILE A 5 12.19 18.78 7.49
C ILE A 5 13.14 18.16 6.46
N ALA A 6 14.45 18.15 6.72
CA ALA A 6 15.43 17.55 5.82
C ALA A 6 15.27 16.02 5.71
N VAL A 7 14.78 15.37 6.77
CA VAL A 7 14.46 13.93 6.75
C VAL A 7 13.28 13.63 5.83
N LEU A 8 12.28 14.52 5.80
CA LEU A 8 11.08 14.42 4.95
C LEU A 8 11.33 14.85 3.49
N ALA A 9 12.28 15.75 3.27
CA ALA A 9 12.67 16.22 1.92
C ALA A 9 13.46 15.16 1.11
N GLY A 10 13.93 14.10 1.77
CA GLY A 10 14.65 13.00 1.13
C GLY A 10 13.80 12.22 0.12
N ARG A 11 14.47 11.46 -0.76
CA ARG A 11 13.85 10.58 -1.74
C ARG A 11 14.04 9.12 -1.35
N VAL A 12 13.07 8.28 -1.73
CA VAL A 12 13.10 6.83 -1.57
C VAL A 12 12.49 6.23 -2.83
N GLY A 13 13.17 5.27 -3.46
CA GLY A 13 12.63 4.58 -4.63
C GLY A 13 12.22 5.51 -5.78
N GLY A 14 12.97 6.59 -6.01
CA GLY A 14 12.69 7.60 -7.05
C GLY A 14 11.73 8.72 -6.65
N PHE A 15 10.91 8.55 -5.61
CA PHE A 15 9.90 9.53 -5.17
C PHE A 15 10.33 10.31 -3.95
N LYS A 16 9.76 11.51 -3.74
CA LYS A 16 9.92 12.22 -2.45
C LYS A 16 9.15 11.47 -1.37
N LYS A 17 9.68 11.38 -0.15
CA LYS A 17 8.98 10.68 0.95
C LYS A 17 7.56 11.22 1.20
N VAL A 18 7.39 12.54 1.10
CA VAL A 18 6.07 13.20 1.22
C VAL A 18 5.13 12.81 0.08
N GLU A 19 5.64 12.63 -1.13
CA GLU A 19 4.84 12.21 -2.28
C GLU A 19 4.32 10.78 -2.10
N ILE A 20 5.18 9.88 -1.64
CA ILE A 20 4.80 8.49 -1.32
C ILE A 20 3.67 8.48 -0.30
N ALA A 21 3.81 9.25 0.79
CA ALA A 21 2.82 9.29 1.86
C ALA A 21 1.46 9.85 1.40
N ARG A 22 1.46 10.86 0.52
CA ARG A 22 0.22 11.47 -0.02
C ARG A 22 -0.51 10.58 -1.02
N ARG A 23 0.24 9.82 -1.83
CA ARG A 23 -0.31 8.99 -2.90
C ARG A 23 -0.67 7.58 -2.45
N THR A 24 -0.32 7.20 -1.21
CA THR A 24 -0.59 5.86 -0.66
C THR A 24 -1.33 5.93 0.67
N VAL A 25 -2.59 5.50 0.68
CA VAL A 25 -3.47 5.53 1.85
C VAL A 25 -3.74 4.09 2.32
N PRO A 26 -3.27 3.69 3.52
CA PRO A 26 -3.60 2.39 4.08
C PRO A 26 -5.05 2.38 4.59
N CYS A 27 -5.76 1.26 4.42
CA CYS A 27 -7.10 1.07 4.98
C CYS A 27 -7.36 -0.41 5.29
N TYR A 28 -8.23 -0.69 6.27
CA TYR A 28 -8.69 -2.05 6.55
C TYR A 28 -10.01 -2.30 5.83
N LYS A 29 -10.12 -3.42 5.12
CA LYS A 29 -11.33 -3.87 4.44
C LYS A 29 -11.50 -5.36 4.59
N LYS A 30 -12.75 -5.81 4.53
CA LYS A 30 -13.04 -7.25 4.43
C LYS A 30 -12.72 -7.73 3.01
N VAL A 31 -11.93 -8.79 2.90
CA VAL A 31 -11.59 -9.49 1.67
C VAL A 31 -12.27 -10.84 1.70
N ILE A 32 -12.90 -11.22 0.60
CA ILE A 32 -13.50 -12.55 0.43
C ILE A 32 -12.36 -13.52 0.07
N GLU A 33 -12.02 -14.46 0.94
CA GLU A 33 -11.06 -15.55 0.67
C GLU A 33 -11.79 -16.89 0.44
N LYS A 34 -11.07 -17.93 0.02
CA LYS A 34 -11.64 -19.28 -0.19
C LYS A 34 -12.28 -19.85 1.09
N GLU A 35 -11.75 -19.47 2.24
CA GLU A 35 -12.19 -19.92 3.57
C GLU A 35 -13.27 -19.01 4.18
N GLY A 36 -13.64 -17.91 3.50
CA GLY A 36 -14.63 -16.94 3.97
C GLY A 36 -14.11 -15.49 3.99
N GLU A 37 -14.93 -14.58 4.55
CA GLU A 37 -14.55 -13.16 4.69
C GLU A 37 -13.52 -12.96 5.81
N GLN A 38 -12.43 -12.26 5.52
CA GLN A 38 -11.41 -11.88 6.52
C GLN A 38 -11.07 -10.39 6.45
N LEU A 39 -10.74 -9.78 7.59
CA LEU A 39 -10.26 -8.40 7.63
C LEU A 39 -8.79 -8.35 7.16
N ALA A 40 -8.50 -7.43 6.24
CA ALA A 40 -7.20 -7.32 5.60
C ALA A 40 -6.75 -5.86 5.45
N LEU A 41 -5.46 -5.60 5.66
CA LEU A 41 -4.83 -4.33 5.31
C LEU A 41 -4.67 -4.18 3.79
N CYS A 42 -5.23 -3.10 3.26
CA CYS A 42 -5.17 -2.71 1.86
C CYS A 42 -4.43 -1.39 1.71
N MET A 43 -3.94 -1.13 0.50
CA MET A 43 -3.27 0.12 0.13
C MET A 43 -3.98 0.75 -1.07
N LEU A 44 -4.57 1.92 -0.89
CA LEU A 44 -5.09 2.74 -1.97
C LEU A 44 -3.94 3.58 -2.54
N VAL A 45 -3.73 3.51 -3.85
CA VAL A 45 -2.66 4.17 -4.57
C VAL A 45 -3.28 5.06 -5.64
N ASP A 46 -2.82 6.31 -5.72
CA ASP A 46 -3.27 7.32 -6.69
C ASP A 46 -4.79 7.49 -6.75
N SER A 47 -5.47 7.31 -5.62
CA SER A 47 -6.92 7.44 -5.45
C SER A 47 -7.79 6.50 -6.31
N GLY A 48 -7.19 5.61 -7.12
CA GLY A 48 -7.93 4.79 -8.07
C GLY A 48 -7.53 3.32 -8.10
N LYS A 49 -6.43 2.93 -7.43
CA LYS A 49 -5.94 1.55 -7.45
C LYS A 49 -5.84 1.01 -6.02
N LEU A 50 -6.60 -0.05 -5.73
CA LEU A 50 -6.55 -0.72 -4.44
C LEU A 50 -5.73 -2.00 -4.55
N TYR A 51 -4.81 -2.21 -3.62
CA TYR A 51 -3.96 -3.39 -3.56
C TYR A 51 -4.06 -4.06 -2.20
N ARG A 52 -3.87 -5.38 -2.13
CA ARG A 52 -3.57 -6.03 -0.86
C ARG A 52 -2.21 -5.53 -0.38
N PHE A 53 -2.12 -5.20 0.91
CA PHE A 53 -0.85 -4.84 1.52
C PHE A 53 -0.33 -6.05 2.33
N PRO A 54 0.70 -6.78 1.83
CA PRO A 54 1.12 -8.04 2.43
C PRO A 54 2.13 -7.85 3.57
N TYR A 55 2.53 -6.60 3.87
CA TYR A 55 3.65 -6.31 4.75
C TYR A 55 3.22 -5.49 5.97
N GLU A 56 2.20 -5.96 6.70
CA GLU A 56 1.58 -5.24 7.83
C GLU A 56 2.58 -4.93 8.96
N SER A 57 3.64 -5.72 9.09
CA SER A 57 4.69 -5.54 10.11
C SER A 57 5.80 -4.55 9.72
N SER A 58 5.82 -4.04 8.48
CA SER A 58 6.90 -3.16 8.01
C SER A 58 6.79 -1.75 8.60
N LYS A 59 7.85 -1.29 9.29
CA LYS A 59 7.92 0.03 9.94
C LYS A 59 8.97 0.96 9.32
N GLY A 60 8.85 2.25 9.58
CA GLY A 60 9.88 3.25 9.27
C GLY A 60 10.17 3.37 7.77
N ILE A 61 11.44 3.52 7.39
CA ILE A 61 11.87 3.74 6.00
C ILE A 61 11.49 2.57 5.08
N LYS A 62 11.54 1.32 5.57
CA LYS A 62 11.14 0.13 4.81
C LYS A 62 9.69 0.22 4.33
N SER A 63 8.79 0.80 5.15
CA SER A 63 7.40 1.00 4.76
C SER A 63 7.27 1.98 3.58
N LEU A 64 8.12 2.99 3.49
CA LEU A 64 8.16 3.96 2.39
C LEU A 64 8.73 3.33 1.12
N GLU A 65 9.75 2.48 1.24
CA GLU A 65 10.29 1.72 0.11
C GLU A 65 9.24 0.80 -0.50
N LEU A 66 8.51 0.06 0.33
CA LEU A 66 7.41 -0.79 -0.13
C LEU A 66 6.32 0.01 -0.83
N LYS A 67 5.89 1.13 -0.24
CA LYS A 67 4.92 2.04 -0.87
C LYS A 67 5.41 2.61 -2.20
N ALA A 68 6.70 2.90 -2.34
CA ALA A 68 7.28 3.31 -3.61
C ALA A 68 7.18 2.21 -4.68
N ARG A 69 7.32 0.93 -4.31
CA ARG A 69 7.14 -0.20 -5.25
C ARG A 69 5.72 -0.26 -5.81
N PHE A 70 4.70 -0.02 -4.98
CA PHE A 70 3.31 0.11 -5.44
C PHE A 70 3.15 1.24 -6.47
N LEU A 71 3.76 2.40 -6.21
CA LEU A 71 3.72 3.55 -7.14
C LEU A 71 4.44 3.26 -8.47
N ARG A 72 5.44 2.39 -8.48
CA ARG A 72 6.13 1.95 -9.72
C ARG A 72 5.41 0.83 -10.46
N GLY A 73 4.30 0.29 -9.93
CA GLY A 73 3.58 -0.82 -10.55
C GLY A 73 4.26 -2.19 -10.36
N GLU A 74 5.28 -2.30 -9.52
CA GLU A 74 5.96 -3.58 -9.24
C GLU A 74 5.06 -4.57 -8.49
N MET A 75 3.97 -4.07 -7.90
CA MET A 75 3.03 -4.84 -7.09
C MET A 75 1.68 -5.07 -7.79
N GLU A 76 1.62 -4.96 -9.13
CA GLU A 76 0.36 -5.17 -9.88
C GLU A 76 -0.26 -6.56 -9.64
N HIS A 77 0.54 -7.58 -9.34
CA HIS A 77 0.04 -8.91 -8.96
C HIS A 77 -0.81 -8.91 -7.67
N LEU A 78 -0.71 -7.85 -6.84
CA LEU A 78 -1.52 -7.67 -5.64
C LEU A 78 -2.76 -6.80 -5.85
N ARG A 79 -3.01 -6.38 -7.09
CA ARG A 79 -4.10 -5.46 -7.41
C ARG A 79 -5.43 -6.16 -7.24
N LEU A 80 -6.34 -5.45 -6.57
CA LEU A 80 -7.70 -5.90 -6.37
C LEU A 80 -8.54 -5.51 -7.59
N ARG A 81 -9.25 -6.48 -8.19
CA ARG A 81 -9.94 -6.30 -9.48
C ARG A 81 -11.13 -5.33 -9.41
N GLU A 82 -11.80 -5.23 -8.26
CA GLU A 82 -12.88 -4.27 -8.08
C GLU A 82 -12.81 -3.62 -6.69
N PHE A 83 -12.80 -2.29 -6.68
CA PHE A 83 -13.03 -1.50 -5.48
C PHE A 83 -14.54 -1.41 -5.25
N GLN A 84 -15.03 -2.04 -4.18
CA GLN A 84 -16.36 -1.76 -3.65
C GLN A 84 -16.22 -0.97 -2.33
N PRO A 85 -17.13 -0.03 -2.05
CA PRO A 85 -17.26 0.53 -0.71
C PRO A 85 -17.47 -0.61 0.31
N GLY A 86 -16.73 -0.60 1.42
CA GLY A 86 -16.83 -1.61 2.48
C GLY A 86 -16.18 -2.99 2.23
N LEU A 87 -16.11 -3.48 0.98
CA LEU A 87 -15.65 -4.85 0.66
C LEU A 87 -14.61 -4.89 -0.47
N CYS A 88 -13.74 -5.91 -0.43
CA CYS A 88 -12.76 -6.24 -1.47
C CYS A 88 -13.02 -7.66 -2.02
N ARG A 89 -12.91 -7.84 -3.34
CA ARG A 89 -13.13 -9.14 -4.02
C ARG A 89 -11.98 -10.15 -3.82
N TYR A 90 -12.24 -11.42 -4.17
CA TYR A 90 -11.31 -12.56 -4.16
C TYR A 90 -9.90 -12.22 -4.61
N VAL A 91 -8.93 -12.49 -3.72
CA VAL A 91 -7.50 -12.29 -3.95
C VAL A 91 -6.77 -13.55 -3.57
N GLU A 92 -5.85 -13.98 -4.40
CA GLU A 92 -4.86 -14.97 -4.00
C GLU A 92 -3.87 -14.31 -3.03
N LYS A 93 -3.57 -14.98 -1.91
CA LYS A 93 -2.52 -14.51 -1.01
C LYS A 93 -1.21 -14.41 -1.80
N ALA A 94 -0.49 -13.31 -1.60
CA ALA A 94 0.89 -13.22 -2.04
C ALA A 94 1.66 -14.33 -1.30
N GLY A 95 2.08 -15.36 -2.04
CA GLY A 95 2.93 -16.43 -1.52
C GLY A 95 4.29 -15.91 -1.05
#